data_AF-A0A959AE79-F1
#
_entry.id   AF-A0A959AE79-F1
#
_cell.length_a   1.000
_cell.length_b   1.000
_cell.length_c   1.000
_cell.angle_alpha   90.00
_cell.angle_beta   90.00
_cell.angle_gamma   90.00
#
_symmetry.space_group_name_H-M   'P 1'
#
loop_
_entity.id
_entity.type
_entity.pdbx_description
1 polymer ?
#
loop_
_entity_poly.entity_id
_entity_poly.type
_entity_poly.pdbx_seq_one_letter_code
_entity_poly.pdbx_strand_id
1 'polypeptide(L)'
;NDSIADINELKLVTSCKNTNLDEEWVQKECLTYELYNLITDQSFQVKRASIRFSMPGRKSSMLNSFSFFIESEKEMAARLNARPIKPRIVSYQSMDSMAYDRMAMFQYMIGNTDWSIRVRHNIKVLYIMPNGPTIPIPYDFDYAGLVGTDYAVPDPKLPILNVRERVYMGQCRDEVTYQEIYRLFRFKKADILAHCRDFAELRNGIKKEIGNYLDEFFYVLEHPDIAKMRIENECGKIK
;
A
#
# COMPACT_ATOMS: atom_id res chain seq x y z
N ASN A 1 18.56 -4.39 -12.99
CA ASN A 1 19.87 -4.55 -12.34
C ASN A 1 19.57 -4.84 -10.88
N ASP A 2 19.56 -6.12 -10.47
CA ASP A 2 19.02 -6.56 -9.18
C ASP A 2 20.03 -6.57 -8.01
N SER A 3 21.21 -5.97 -8.24
CA SER A 3 22.26 -5.89 -7.25
C SER A 3 21.83 -5.05 -6.04
N ILE A 4 21.99 -5.62 -4.84
CA ILE A 4 21.87 -4.89 -3.57
C ILE A 4 23.17 -4.13 -3.28
N ALA A 5 24.26 -4.41 -4.00
CA ALA A 5 25.60 -3.87 -3.74
C ALA A 5 25.71 -2.35 -3.91
N ASP A 6 24.81 -1.74 -4.69
CA ASP A 6 24.82 -0.30 -4.97
C ASP A 6 23.88 0.49 -4.04
N ILE A 7 23.23 -0.18 -3.08
CA ILE A 7 22.28 0.44 -2.14
C ILE A 7 22.97 0.85 -0.84
N ASN A 8 22.87 2.12 -0.47
CA ASN A 8 23.54 2.67 0.71
C ASN A 8 22.80 2.37 2.03
N GLU A 9 21.48 2.24 1.98
CA GLU A 9 20.64 2.05 3.15
C GLU A 9 19.48 1.10 2.81
N LEU A 10 19.34 0.03 3.61
CA LEU A 10 18.28 -0.96 3.47
C LEU A 10 17.51 -1.04 4.78
N LYS A 11 16.19 -1.03 4.67
CA LYS A 11 15.30 -1.31 5.80
C LYS A 11 14.77 -2.74 5.66
N LEU A 12 14.94 -3.53 6.70
CA LEU A 12 14.41 -4.88 6.80
C LEU A 12 13.08 -4.85 7.54
N VAL A 13 12.04 -5.41 6.93
CA VAL A 13 10.75 -5.68 7.57
C VAL A 13 10.69 -7.17 7.90
N THR A 14 10.43 -7.47 9.16
CA THR A 14 10.39 -8.84 9.70
C THR A 14 9.35 -8.95 10.80
N SER A 15 8.88 -10.16 11.08
CA SER A 15 7.96 -10.43 12.15
C SER A 15 8.63 -10.22 13.52
N CYS A 16 7.89 -9.68 14.48
CA CYS A 16 8.35 -9.53 15.87
C CYS A 16 8.42 -10.88 16.59
N LYS A 17 7.52 -11.79 16.24
CA LYS A 17 7.42 -13.15 16.77
C LYS A 17 7.41 -14.13 15.61
N ASN A 18 7.98 -15.31 15.84
CA ASN A 18 8.03 -16.34 14.81
C ASN A 18 6.79 -17.25 14.85
N THR A 19 5.59 -16.65 14.82
CA THR A 19 4.34 -17.39 14.67
C THR A 19 3.89 -17.36 13.22
N ASN A 20 3.12 -18.38 12.81
CA ASN A 20 2.57 -18.42 11.45
C ASN A 20 1.71 -17.20 11.12
N LEU A 21 1.05 -16.60 12.12
CA LEU A 21 0.18 -15.45 11.94
C LEU A 21 1.00 -14.17 11.71
N ASP A 22 2.04 -13.95 12.53
CA ASP A 22 2.93 -12.80 12.38
C ASP A 22 3.67 -12.82 11.02
N GLU A 23 4.11 -14.01 10.58
CA GLU A 23 4.74 -14.16 9.26
C GLU A 23 3.75 -13.90 8.12
N GLU A 24 2.50 -14.35 8.26
CA GLU A 24 1.46 -14.09 7.28
C GLU A 24 1.18 -12.60 7.10
N TRP A 25 1.22 -11.81 8.19
CA TRP A 25 1.07 -10.36 8.10
C TRP A 25 2.20 -9.70 7.33
N VAL A 26 3.46 -10.08 7.59
CA VAL A 26 4.63 -9.56 6.86
C VAL A 26 4.56 -9.95 5.38
N GLN A 27 4.09 -11.17 5.07
CA GLN A 27 3.87 -11.61 3.68
C GLN A 27 2.78 -10.79 2.99
N LYS A 28 1.65 -10.54 3.67
CA LYS A 28 0.55 -9.70 3.15
C LYS A 28 0.99 -8.25 2.96
N GLU A 29 1.78 -7.70 3.87
CA GLU A 29 2.33 -6.36 3.74
C GLU A 29 3.29 -6.26 2.55
N CYS A 30 4.21 -7.22 2.40
CA CYS A 30 5.10 -7.30 1.25
C CYS A 30 4.32 -7.38 -0.07
N LEU A 31 3.31 -8.24 -0.14
CA LEU A 31 2.40 -8.32 -1.28
C LEU A 31 1.74 -6.97 -1.55
N THR A 32 1.30 -6.24 -0.53
CA THR A 32 0.65 -4.94 -0.68
C THR A 32 1.57 -3.93 -1.37
N TYR A 33 2.85 -3.88 -0.98
CA TYR A 33 3.84 -3.06 -1.69
C TYR A 33 3.94 -3.45 -3.16
N GLU A 34 4.11 -4.74 -3.45
CA GLU A 34 4.25 -5.24 -4.82
C GLU A 34 3.00 -4.95 -5.68
N LEU A 35 1.79 -5.01 -5.09
CA LEU A 35 0.56 -4.62 -5.78
C LEU A 35 0.57 -3.13 -6.15
N TYR A 36 1.12 -2.25 -5.32
CA TYR A 36 1.26 -0.84 -5.68
C TYR A 36 2.29 -0.63 -6.78
N ASN A 37 3.38 -1.42 -6.81
CA ASN A 37 4.36 -1.40 -7.91
C ASN A 37 3.71 -1.74 -9.27
N LEU A 38 2.71 -2.63 -9.30
CA LEU A 38 1.97 -2.94 -10.53
C LEU A 38 1.14 -1.76 -11.06
N ILE A 39 0.73 -0.86 -10.16
CA ILE A 39 -0.09 0.32 -10.47
C ILE A 39 0.77 1.50 -10.93
N THR A 40 1.96 1.69 -10.34
CA THR A 40 2.84 2.82 -10.63
C THR A 40 4.28 2.61 -10.18
N ASP A 41 5.24 3.20 -10.92
CA ASP A 41 6.64 3.29 -10.51
C ASP A 41 6.86 4.30 -9.37
N GLN A 42 5.90 5.19 -9.11
CA GLN A 42 5.89 6.16 -8.01
C GLN A 42 5.52 5.48 -6.69
N SER A 43 6.30 4.47 -6.32
CA SER A 43 6.06 3.52 -5.23
C SER A 43 7.39 3.14 -4.59
N PHE A 44 7.37 2.67 -3.35
CA PHE A 44 8.52 1.99 -2.75
C PHE A 44 8.72 0.64 -3.43
N GLN A 45 9.96 0.31 -3.80
CA GLN A 45 10.29 -1.05 -4.24
C GLN A 45 10.61 -1.95 -3.05
N VAL A 46 10.22 -3.21 -3.14
CA VAL A 46 10.51 -4.23 -2.13
C VAL A 46 11.23 -5.43 -2.74
N LYS A 47 12.05 -6.10 -1.94
CA LYS A 47 12.71 -7.37 -2.28
C LYS A 47 12.51 -8.37 -1.16
N ARG A 48 11.86 -9.49 -1.47
CA ARG A 48 11.67 -10.61 -0.53
C ARG A 48 13.02 -11.17 -0.08
N ALA A 49 13.08 -11.60 1.17
CA ALA A 49 14.27 -12.16 1.79
C ALA A 49 13.89 -13.28 2.76
N SER A 50 14.80 -14.24 2.95
CA SER A 50 14.72 -15.20 4.04
C SER A 50 15.86 -14.92 5.00
N ILE A 51 15.51 -14.55 6.23
CA ILE A 51 16.47 -14.16 7.25
C ILE A 51 16.53 -15.23 8.34
N ARG A 52 17.75 -15.55 8.77
CA ARG A 52 18.01 -16.46 9.89
C ARG A 52 18.50 -15.67 11.08
N PHE A 53 17.73 -15.69 12.15
CA PHE A 53 18.13 -15.06 13.41
C PHE A 53 18.85 -16.06 14.31
N SER A 54 20.03 -15.67 14.83
CA SER A 54 20.72 -16.40 15.89
C SER A 54 20.43 -15.73 17.23
N MET A 55 19.82 -16.46 18.17
CA MET A 55 19.64 -15.96 19.54
C MET A 55 20.85 -16.32 20.41
N PRO A 56 21.60 -15.33 20.96
CA PRO A 56 22.69 -15.61 21.89
C PRO A 56 22.18 -16.40 23.11
N GLY A 57 22.87 -17.48 23.48
CA GLY A 57 22.55 -18.27 24.68
C GLY A 57 21.50 -19.37 24.52
N ARG A 58 20.82 -19.49 23.37
CA ARG A 58 19.96 -20.65 23.06
C ARG A 58 20.65 -21.55 22.04
N LYS A 59 20.98 -22.79 22.45
CA LYS A 59 21.48 -23.82 21.52
C LYS A 59 20.40 -24.12 20.48
N SER A 60 20.66 -23.72 19.24
CA SER A 60 20.02 -24.25 18.02
C SER A 60 18.50 -24.06 17.88
N SER A 61 18.04 -22.81 17.79
CA SER A 61 16.85 -22.52 16.98
C SER A 61 17.17 -21.38 16.02
N MET A 62 17.85 -21.71 14.90
CA MET A 62 17.85 -20.82 13.75
C MET A 62 16.43 -20.85 13.18
N LEU A 63 15.70 -19.76 13.35
CA LEU A 63 14.37 -19.62 12.76
C LEU A 63 14.56 -18.94 11.41
N ASN A 64 14.17 -19.63 10.34
CA ASN A 64 13.98 -18.99 9.04
C ASN A 64 12.68 -18.21 9.16
N SER A 65 12.75 -16.89 9.00
CA SER A 65 11.55 -16.07 8.91
C SER A 65 11.47 -15.40 7.55
N PHE A 66 10.26 -15.32 7.01
CA PHE A 66 10.00 -14.48 5.86
C PHE A 66 10.24 -13.01 6.26
N SER A 67 10.94 -12.29 5.40
CA SER A 67 11.21 -10.87 5.57
C SER A 67 11.25 -10.23 4.19
N PHE A 68 11.26 -8.90 4.15
CA PHE A 68 11.56 -8.20 2.91
C PHE A 68 12.34 -6.93 3.19
N PHE A 69 13.17 -6.56 2.22
CA PHE A 69 13.81 -5.25 2.20
C PHE A 69 12.88 -4.26 1.51
N ILE A 70 12.76 -3.07 2.09
CA ILE A 70 12.09 -1.94 1.45
C ILE A 70 13.12 -0.87 1.10
N GLU A 71 12.98 -0.33 -0.11
CA GLU A 71 13.75 0.80 -0.61
C GLU A 71 13.71 1.98 0.38
N SER A 72 14.85 2.65 0.59
CA SER A 72 14.86 3.84 1.43
C SER A 72 14.24 5.04 0.69
N GLU A 73 13.76 6.04 1.43
CA GLU A 73 13.22 7.28 0.84
C GLU A 73 14.26 7.99 -0.05
N LYS A 74 15.55 7.88 0.31
CA LYS A 74 16.66 8.48 -0.46
C LYS A 74 16.86 7.77 -1.80
N GLU A 75 16.87 6.44 -1.79
CA GLU A 75 17.04 5.64 -3.02
C GLU A 75 15.81 5.80 -3.94
N MET A 76 14.60 5.80 -3.37
CA MET A 76 13.37 6.09 -4.12
C MET A 76 13.40 7.48 -4.75
N ALA A 77 13.81 8.51 -3.99
CA ALA A 77 13.95 9.86 -4.51
C ALA A 77 14.98 9.94 -5.64
N ALA A 78 16.12 9.24 -5.52
CA ALA A 78 17.12 9.17 -6.59
C ALA A 78 16.56 8.48 -7.85
N ARG A 79 15.89 7.32 -7.70
CA ARG A 79 15.29 6.57 -8.80
C ARG A 79 14.23 7.38 -9.55
N LEU A 80 13.43 8.15 -8.83
CA LEU A 80 12.37 8.99 -9.41
C LEU A 80 12.87 10.37 -9.88
N ASN A 81 14.18 10.63 -9.82
CA ASN A 81 14.76 11.95 -10.06
C ASN A 81 13.99 13.05 -9.30
N ALA A 82 13.82 12.85 -8.01
CA ALA A 82 12.96 13.64 -7.14
C ALA A 82 13.69 14.02 -5.85
N ARG A 83 13.06 14.88 -5.06
CA ARG A 83 13.56 15.24 -3.73
C ARG A 83 12.42 15.24 -2.70
N PRO A 84 12.66 14.78 -1.46
CA PRO A 84 11.68 14.93 -0.39
C PRO A 84 11.39 16.41 -0.12
N ILE A 85 10.12 16.72 0.15
CA ILE A 85 9.74 18.07 0.54
C ILE A 85 10.00 18.30 2.04
N LYS A 86 10.32 19.55 2.40
CA LYS A 86 10.58 19.96 3.79
C LYS A 86 9.32 20.19 4.64
N PRO A 87 8.23 20.82 4.14
CA PRO A 87 7.07 21.15 4.97
C PRO A 87 6.45 19.92 5.62
N ARG A 88 6.18 20.02 6.93
CA ARG A 88 5.51 18.94 7.68
C ARG A 88 4.02 18.85 7.36
N ILE A 89 3.39 20.00 7.14
CA ILE A 89 1.99 20.10 6.76
C ILE A 89 1.91 20.44 5.28
N VAL A 90 1.09 19.72 4.55
CA VAL A 90 0.87 19.93 3.11
C VAL A 90 -0.61 19.96 2.79
N SER A 91 -0.95 20.53 1.64
CA SER A 91 -2.31 20.61 1.15
C SER A 91 -2.51 19.59 0.02
N TYR A 92 -3.69 18.96 -0.02
CA TYR A 92 -4.09 18.09 -1.12
C TYR A 92 -3.99 18.81 -2.48
N GLN A 93 -4.30 20.11 -2.53
CA GLN A 93 -4.23 20.94 -3.72
C GLN A 93 -2.81 21.19 -4.23
N SER A 94 -1.79 20.95 -3.41
CA SER A 94 -0.38 21.07 -3.82
C SER A 94 0.19 19.79 -4.46
N MET A 95 -0.59 18.71 -4.48
CA MET A 95 -0.20 17.43 -5.06
C MET A 95 -0.63 17.35 -6.54
N ASP A 96 0.11 16.54 -7.31
CA ASP A 96 -0.36 16.02 -8.59
C ASP A 96 -1.70 15.31 -8.41
N SER A 97 -2.72 15.72 -9.17
CA SER A 97 -4.07 15.17 -9.03
C SER A 97 -4.10 13.68 -9.34
N MET A 98 -3.47 13.27 -10.45
CA MET A 98 -3.46 11.88 -10.89
C MET A 98 -2.71 10.96 -9.91
N ALA A 99 -1.54 11.38 -9.44
CA ALA A 99 -0.79 10.60 -8.45
C ALA A 99 -1.56 10.48 -7.12
N TYR A 100 -2.19 11.56 -6.66
CA TYR A 100 -3.02 11.55 -5.47
C TYR A 100 -4.26 10.65 -5.62
N ASP A 101 -5.00 10.77 -6.72
CA ASP A 101 -6.23 9.99 -6.94
C ASP A 101 -5.92 8.49 -7.10
N ARG A 102 -4.82 8.16 -7.79
CA ARG A 102 -4.32 6.78 -7.90
C ARG A 102 -3.92 6.21 -6.54
N MET A 103 -3.23 6.99 -5.71
CA MET A 103 -2.90 6.60 -4.34
C MET A 103 -4.18 6.40 -3.50
N ALA A 104 -5.12 7.35 -3.52
CA ALA A 104 -6.35 7.26 -2.74
C ALA A 104 -7.21 6.05 -3.14
N MET A 105 -7.30 5.76 -4.44
CA MET A 105 -7.99 4.58 -4.95
C MET A 105 -7.27 3.27 -4.55
N PHE A 106 -5.94 3.28 -4.55
CA PHE A 106 -5.17 2.12 -4.06
C PHE A 106 -5.41 1.88 -2.57
N GLN A 107 -5.34 2.93 -1.74
CA GLN A 107 -5.65 2.82 -0.31
C GLN A 107 -7.07 2.29 -0.08
N TYR A 108 -8.05 2.74 -0.88
CA TYR A 108 -9.41 2.19 -0.85
C TYR A 108 -9.46 0.71 -1.26
N MET A 109 -8.76 0.31 -2.32
CA MET A 109 -8.68 -1.09 -2.78
C MET A 109 -8.23 -2.04 -1.66
N ILE A 110 -7.19 -1.65 -0.92
CA ILE A 110 -6.61 -2.46 0.15
C ILE A 110 -7.29 -2.24 1.52
N GLY A 111 -8.31 -1.39 1.59
CA GLY A 111 -9.01 -1.07 2.84
C GLY A 111 -8.14 -0.37 3.87
N ASN A 112 -7.22 0.49 3.43
CA ASN A 112 -6.34 1.25 4.33
C ASN A 112 -6.93 2.63 4.62
N THR A 113 -7.24 2.87 5.89
CA THR A 113 -7.70 4.17 6.41
C THR A 113 -6.65 4.88 7.27
N ASP A 114 -5.50 4.25 7.52
CA ASP A 114 -4.42 4.81 8.35
C ASP A 114 -3.42 5.63 7.52
N TRP A 115 -3.91 6.72 6.92
CA TRP A 115 -3.06 7.65 6.17
C TRP A 115 -3.61 9.07 6.18
N SER A 116 -2.72 10.06 6.02
CA SER A 116 -3.13 11.46 5.88
C SER A 116 -2.11 12.25 5.07
N ILE A 117 -2.55 12.89 3.98
CA ILE A 117 -1.69 13.85 3.25
C ILE A 117 -1.33 15.01 4.16
N ARG A 118 -2.32 15.59 4.86
CA ARG A 118 -2.16 16.86 5.56
C ARG A 118 -1.02 16.83 6.57
N VAL A 119 -0.92 15.77 7.36
CA VAL A 119 0.14 15.58 8.36
C VAL A 119 1.24 14.61 7.91
N ARG A 120 1.12 14.08 6.67
CA ARG A 120 2.02 13.06 6.08
C ARG A 120 2.11 11.78 6.93
N HIS A 121 1.00 11.38 7.53
CA HIS A 121 0.89 10.10 8.23
C HIS A 121 0.88 8.97 7.18
N ASN A 122 1.83 8.05 7.27
CA ASN A 122 2.02 6.94 6.33
C ASN A 122 2.12 7.34 4.85
N ILE A 123 2.52 8.60 4.60
CA ILE A 123 2.73 9.15 3.25
C ILE A 123 4.10 9.84 3.18
N LYS A 124 4.89 9.49 2.18
CA LYS A 124 6.02 10.31 1.72
C LYS A 124 5.57 11.26 0.61
N VAL A 125 6.21 12.42 0.56
CA VAL A 125 5.88 13.42 -0.45
C VAL A 125 7.16 13.87 -1.13
N LEU A 126 7.22 13.65 -2.45
CA LEU A 126 8.38 13.96 -3.27
C LEU A 126 8.04 15.05 -4.29
N TYR A 127 8.99 15.93 -4.55
CA TYR A 127 8.95 16.88 -5.65
C TYR A 127 9.78 16.35 -6.82
N ILE A 128 9.14 16.08 -7.95
CA ILE A 128 9.83 15.61 -9.17
C ILE A 128 10.67 16.75 -9.74
N MET A 129 11.96 16.50 -9.97
CA MET A 129 12.90 17.51 -10.46
C MET A 129 12.95 17.54 -11.99
N PRO A 130 13.39 18.66 -12.59
CA PRO A 130 13.69 19.95 -11.94
C PRO A 130 12.45 20.81 -11.66
N ASN A 131 11.39 20.67 -12.46
CA ASN A 131 10.16 21.47 -12.40
C ASN A 131 8.89 20.60 -12.51
N GLY A 132 8.95 19.37 -12.02
CA GLY A 132 7.85 18.42 -12.06
C GLY A 132 6.84 18.65 -10.93
N PRO A 133 5.82 17.78 -10.85
CA PRO A 133 4.78 17.92 -9.84
C PRO A 133 5.24 17.38 -8.47
N THR A 134 4.44 17.65 -7.45
CA THR A 134 4.63 17.05 -6.11
C THR A 134 3.74 15.80 -6.01
N ILE A 135 4.32 14.64 -5.69
CA ILE A 135 3.60 13.37 -5.65
C ILE A 135 3.55 12.78 -4.24
N PRO A 136 2.40 12.24 -3.81
CA PRO A 136 2.30 11.47 -2.59
C PRO A 136 2.59 9.98 -2.86
N ILE A 137 3.29 9.33 -1.95
CA ILE A 137 3.68 7.92 -2.04
C ILE A 137 3.31 7.24 -0.71
N PRO A 138 2.38 6.28 -0.70
CA PRO A 138 1.96 5.61 0.53
C PRO A 138 3.00 4.57 0.95
N TYR A 139 3.10 4.35 2.27
CA TYR A 139 3.92 3.31 2.88
C TYR A 139 3.31 2.93 4.24
N ASP A 140 3.82 1.90 4.91
CA ASP A 140 3.29 1.38 6.17
C ASP A 140 1.87 0.82 5.96
N PHE A 141 1.80 -0.42 5.47
CA PHE A 141 0.53 -1.04 5.08
C PHE A 141 0.01 -2.05 6.10
N ASP A 142 0.67 -2.18 7.25
CA ASP A 142 0.31 -3.10 8.33
C ASP A 142 -1.12 -2.89 8.87
N TYR A 143 -1.61 -1.65 8.86
CA TYR A 143 -2.98 -1.26 9.23
C TYR A 143 -4.05 -1.48 8.13
N ALA A 144 -3.66 -1.92 6.93
CA ALA A 144 -4.60 -2.11 5.84
C ALA A 144 -5.52 -3.32 6.06
N GLY A 145 -6.80 -3.20 5.66
CA GLY A 145 -7.76 -4.32 5.69
C GLY A 145 -7.32 -5.57 4.91
N LEU A 146 -6.54 -5.41 3.83
CA LEU A 146 -5.93 -6.52 3.08
C LEU A 146 -4.94 -7.32 3.95
N VAL A 147 -4.18 -6.65 4.81
CA VAL A 147 -3.24 -7.28 5.74
C VAL A 147 -4.00 -7.90 6.91
N GLY A 148 -4.93 -7.15 7.48
CA GLY A 148 -5.88 -7.64 8.49
C GLY A 148 -5.18 -8.12 9.75
N THR A 149 -4.25 -7.32 10.28
CA THR A 149 -3.62 -7.59 11.58
C THR A 149 -4.63 -7.50 12.72
N ASP A 150 -4.39 -8.24 13.80
CA ASP A 150 -5.30 -8.28 14.95
C ASP A 150 -5.23 -7.02 15.84
N TYR A 151 -4.12 -6.28 15.74
CA TYR A 151 -3.90 -5.02 16.43
C TYR A 151 -4.39 -3.80 15.65
N ALA A 152 -4.70 -3.93 14.35
CA ALA A 152 -5.28 -2.84 13.59
C ALA A 152 -6.73 -2.61 14.01
N VAL A 153 -7.02 -1.39 14.44
CA VAL A 153 -8.34 -0.96 14.91
C VAL A 153 -8.76 0.27 14.11
N PRO A 154 -10.00 0.35 13.62
CA PRO A 154 -10.46 1.53 12.90
C PRO A 154 -10.39 2.79 13.78
N ASP A 155 -10.08 3.95 13.18
CA ASP A 155 -10.24 5.22 13.88
C ASP A 155 -11.72 5.37 14.31
N PRO A 156 -12.02 5.63 15.59
CA PRO A 156 -13.38 5.77 16.10
C PRO A 156 -14.25 6.84 15.39
N LYS A 157 -13.64 7.75 14.64
CA LYS A 157 -14.35 8.75 13.83
C LYS A 157 -14.87 8.21 12.51
N LEU A 158 -14.40 7.03 12.08
CA LEU A 158 -14.82 6.41 10.83
C LEU A 158 -16.10 5.60 11.03
N PRO A 159 -16.97 5.51 10.01
CA PRO A 159 -18.24 4.80 10.10
C PRO A 159 -18.09 3.29 9.87
N ILE A 160 -17.05 2.67 10.43
CA ILE A 160 -16.72 1.25 10.27
C ILE A 160 -16.39 0.60 11.61
N LEU A 161 -16.70 -0.69 11.73
CA LEU A 161 -16.45 -1.47 12.95
C LEU A 161 -15.23 -2.39 12.79
N ASN A 162 -14.81 -2.63 11.55
CA ASN A 162 -13.70 -3.51 11.20
C ASN A 162 -12.79 -2.88 10.14
N VAL A 163 -11.47 -3.02 10.28
CA VAL A 163 -10.48 -2.48 9.33
C VAL A 163 -10.60 -3.05 7.92
N ARG A 164 -11.28 -4.20 7.76
CA ARG A 164 -11.57 -4.79 6.45
C ARG A 164 -12.71 -4.09 5.73
N GLU A 165 -13.51 -3.28 6.41
CA GLU A 165 -14.51 -2.44 5.76
C GLU A 165 -13.82 -1.27 5.05
N ARG A 166 -14.17 -1.06 3.78
CA ARG A 166 -13.55 -0.01 2.97
C ARG A 166 -14.25 1.32 3.14
N VAL A 167 -13.46 2.37 3.28
CA VAL A 167 -13.92 3.76 3.34
C VAL A 167 -13.12 4.59 2.36
N TYR A 168 -13.78 5.31 1.45
CA TYR A 168 -13.10 6.17 0.50
C TYR A 168 -12.75 7.51 1.15
N MET A 169 -11.44 7.79 1.32
CA MET A 169 -10.91 9.01 1.93
C MET A 169 -10.36 10.02 0.91
N GLY A 170 -10.59 9.78 -0.39
CA GLY A 170 -10.13 10.65 -1.47
C GLY A 170 -10.94 11.94 -1.60
N GLN A 171 -10.37 12.93 -2.29
CA GLN A 171 -11.09 14.15 -2.67
C GLN A 171 -12.17 13.85 -3.72
N CYS A 172 -13.19 14.71 -3.75
CA CYS A 172 -14.21 14.67 -4.79
C CYS A 172 -13.62 15.09 -6.14
N ARG A 173 -14.03 14.37 -7.18
CA ARG A 173 -13.66 14.61 -8.57
C ARG A 173 -14.89 14.70 -9.46
N ASP A 174 -14.67 15.21 -10.68
CA ASP A 174 -15.68 15.08 -11.74
C ASP A 174 -15.76 13.65 -12.26
N GLU A 175 -16.83 13.36 -12.97
CA GLU A 175 -17.11 12.04 -13.54
C GLU A 175 -15.98 11.56 -14.46
N VAL A 176 -15.39 12.47 -15.25
CA VAL A 176 -14.32 12.12 -16.19
C VAL A 176 -13.10 11.58 -15.46
N THR A 177 -12.65 12.28 -14.42
CA THR A 177 -11.49 11.90 -13.62
C THR A 177 -11.74 10.58 -12.88
N TYR A 178 -12.96 10.38 -12.32
CA TYR A 178 -13.31 9.09 -11.71
C TYR A 178 -13.25 7.95 -12.72
N GLN A 179 -13.81 8.13 -13.92
CA GLN A 179 -13.77 7.10 -14.95
C GLN A 179 -12.33 6.79 -15.41
N GLU A 180 -11.44 7.78 -15.48
CA GLU A 180 -10.01 7.55 -15.78
C GLU A 180 -9.35 6.65 -14.72
N ILE A 181 -9.56 6.95 -13.44
CA ILE A 181 -9.02 6.15 -12.34
C ILE A 181 -9.64 4.75 -12.30
N TYR A 182 -10.96 4.61 -12.48
CA TYR A 182 -11.60 3.30 -12.50
C TYR A 182 -11.06 2.45 -13.66
N ARG A 183 -10.87 3.03 -14.85
CA ARG A 183 -10.28 2.33 -16.00
C ARG A 183 -8.87 1.83 -15.70
N LEU A 184 -8.03 2.64 -15.04
CA LEU A 184 -6.68 2.22 -14.64
C LEU A 184 -6.71 0.95 -13.78
N PHE A 185 -7.56 0.92 -12.74
CA PHE A 185 -7.64 -0.24 -11.86
C PHE A 185 -8.29 -1.44 -12.54
N ARG A 186 -9.37 -1.25 -13.31
CA ARG A 186 -9.98 -2.35 -14.09
C ARG A 186 -8.98 -2.96 -15.07
N PHE A 187 -8.15 -2.13 -15.73
CA PHE A 187 -7.09 -2.60 -16.62
C PHE A 187 -6.05 -3.46 -15.88
N LYS A 188 -5.72 -3.09 -14.63
CA LYS A 188 -4.75 -3.81 -13.78
C LYS A 188 -5.34 -5.01 -13.03
N LYS A 189 -6.66 -5.25 -13.10
CA LYS A 189 -7.36 -6.31 -12.36
C LYS A 189 -6.72 -7.69 -12.55
N ALA A 190 -6.49 -8.09 -13.80
CA ALA A 190 -5.93 -9.40 -14.11
C ALA A 190 -4.51 -9.58 -13.55
N ASP A 191 -3.65 -8.57 -13.71
CA ASP A 191 -2.28 -8.58 -13.19
C ASP A 191 -2.26 -8.66 -11.67
N ILE A 192 -3.08 -7.85 -10.99
CA ILE A 192 -3.20 -7.82 -9.52
C ILE A 192 -3.61 -9.19 -8.98
N LEU A 193 -4.71 -9.76 -9.49
CA LEU A 193 -5.23 -11.03 -9.00
C LEU A 193 -4.28 -12.20 -9.33
N ALA A 194 -3.61 -12.16 -10.49
CA ALA A 194 -2.57 -13.12 -10.84
C ALA A 194 -1.39 -13.05 -9.86
N HIS A 195 -0.92 -11.84 -9.55
CA HIS A 195 0.18 -11.63 -8.61
C HIS A 195 -0.13 -12.18 -7.20
N CYS A 196 -1.35 -11.95 -6.70
CA CYS A 196 -1.80 -12.53 -5.43
C CYS A 196 -1.83 -14.07 -5.46
N ARG A 197 -2.34 -14.67 -6.53
CA ARG A 197 -2.40 -16.14 -6.70
C ARG A 197 -1.00 -16.75 -6.76
N ASP A 198 -0.08 -16.08 -7.43
CA ASP A 198 1.24 -16.61 -7.74
C ASP A 198 2.29 -16.26 -6.66
N PHE A 199 1.91 -15.51 -5.61
CA PHE A 199 2.78 -15.16 -4.48
C PHE A 199 3.20 -16.40 -3.65
N ALA A 200 4.37 -16.96 -3.91
CA ALA A 200 4.78 -18.28 -3.43
C ALA A 200 4.73 -18.48 -1.90
N GLU A 201 5.00 -17.44 -1.13
CA GLU A 201 5.16 -17.52 0.33
C GLU A 201 3.83 -17.58 1.08
N LEU A 202 2.72 -17.16 0.45
CA LEU A 202 1.38 -17.26 1.02
C LEU A 202 0.76 -18.63 0.75
N ARG A 203 0.09 -19.17 1.77
CA ARG A 203 -0.68 -20.42 1.65
C ARG A 203 -1.95 -20.20 0.81
N ASN A 204 -2.40 -21.25 0.11
CA ASN A 204 -3.56 -21.18 -0.80
C ASN A 204 -4.85 -20.63 -0.15
N GLY A 205 -5.11 -20.96 1.12
CA GLY A 205 -6.27 -20.42 1.83
C GLY A 205 -6.24 -18.90 1.95
N ILE A 206 -5.05 -18.34 2.22
CA ILE A 206 -4.84 -16.91 2.37
C ILE A 206 -4.86 -16.20 1.01
N LYS A 207 -4.27 -16.81 -0.02
CA LYS A 207 -4.37 -16.32 -1.39
C LYS A 207 -5.83 -16.18 -1.84
N LYS A 208 -6.66 -17.19 -1.50
CA LYS A 208 -8.09 -17.17 -1.80
C LYS A 208 -8.82 -16.07 -1.02
N GLU A 209 -8.51 -15.89 0.26
CA GLU A 209 -9.07 -14.81 1.07
C GLU A 209 -8.75 -13.42 0.49
N ILE A 210 -7.49 -13.19 0.13
CA ILE A 210 -7.02 -11.94 -0.50
C ILE A 210 -7.70 -11.73 -1.85
N GLY A 211 -7.75 -12.76 -2.69
CA GLY A 211 -8.43 -12.71 -3.99
C GLY A 211 -9.90 -12.32 -3.85
N ASN A 212 -10.64 -13.00 -2.96
CA ASN A 212 -12.03 -12.66 -2.68
C ASN A 212 -12.18 -11.21 -2.18
N TYR A 213 -11.30 -10.76 -1.29
CA TYR A 213 -11.33 -9.39 -0.78
C TYR A 213 -11.12 -8.37 -1.90
N LEU A 214 -10.15 -8.58 -2.79
CA LEU A 214 -9.90 -7.69 -3.93
C LEU A 214 -11.00 -7.77 -5.00
N ASP A 215 -11.60 -8.93 -5.21
CA ASP A 215 -12.75 -9.11 -6.11
C ASP A 215 -13.94 -8.23 -5.69
N GLU A 216 -14.19 -8.05 -4.39
CA GLU A 216 -15.21 -7.10 -3.90
C GLU A 216 -14.92 -5.65 -4.32
N PHE A 217 -13.65 -5.22 -4.30
CA PHE A 217 -13.27 -3.90 -4.78
C PHE A 217 -13.51 -3.77 -6.29
N PHE A 218 -13.11 -4.76 -7.08
CA PHE A 218 -13.35 -4.71 -8.53
C PHE A 218 -14.83 -4.80 -8.87
N TYR A 219 -15.63 -5.54 -8.08
CA TYR A 219 -17.08 -5.55 -8.20
C TYR A 219 -17.67 -4.15 -8.01
N VAL A 220 -17.21 -3.38 -7.00
CA VAL A 220 -17.59 -1.97 -6.83
C VAL A 220 -17.27 -1.17 -8.09
N LEU A 221 -16.04 -1.31 -8.61
CA LEU A 221 -15.64 -0.57 -9.80
C LEU A 221 -16.42 -0.99 -11.05
N GLU A 222 -16.89 -2.22 -11.17
CA GLU A 222 -17.63 -2.72 -12.34
C GLU A 222 -19.11 -2.31 -12.34
N HIS A 223 -19.63 -1.81 -11.22
CA HIS A 223 -21.04 -1.45 -11.05
C HIS A 223 -21.18 0.06 -10.74
N PRO A 224 -21.53 0.90 -11.73
CA PRO A 224 -21.56 2.36 -11.57
C PRO A 224 -22.37 2.88 -10.38
N ASP A 225 -23.54 2.30 -10.10
CA ASP A 225 -24.37 2.72 -8.96
C ASP A 225 -23.69 2.45 -7.62
N ILE A 226 -22.93 1.35 -7.52
CA ILE A 226 -22.20 0.96 -6.32
C ILE A 226 -20.95 1.83 -6.16
N ALA A 227 -20.20 2.07 -7.25
CA ALA A 227 -19.07 3.00 -7.25
C ALA A 227 -19.52 4.40 -6.81
N LYS A 228 -20.62 4.89 -7.37
CA LYS A 228 -21.20 6.17 -6.97
C LYS A 228 -21.56 6.19 -5.49
N MET A 229 -22.23 5.16 -5.00
CA MET A 229 -22.63 5.08 -3.59
C MET A 229 -21.43 5.00 -2.63
N ARG A 230 -20.42 4.17 -2.93
CA ARG A 230 -19.33 3.86 -1.99
C ARG A 230 -18.09 4.74 -2.13
N ILE A 231 -17.95 5.45 -3.25
CA ILE A 231 -16.77 6.26 -3.59
C ILE A 231 -17.20 7.71 -3.82
N GLU A 232 -18.01 7.97 -4.84
CA GLU A 232 -18.29 9.34 -5.30
C GLU A 232 -19.17 10.12 -4.32
N ASN A 233 -20.12 9.47 -3.67
CA ASN A 233 -20.96 10.07 -2.63
C ASN A 233 -20.24 10.18 -1.28
N GLU A 234 -19.12 9.48 -1.09
CA GLU A 234 -18.36 9.44 0.17
C GLU A 234 -17.10 10.31 0.13
N CYS A 235 -16.69 10.80 -1.04
CA CYS A 235 -15.52 11.64 -1.21
C CYS A 235 -15.54 12.90 -0.33
N GLY A 236 -14.38 13.32 0.14
CA GLY A 236 -14.22 14.57 0.90
C GLY A 236 -14.93 14.64 2.26
N LYS A 237 -15.63 13.58 2.70
CA LYS A 237 -16.30 13.54 4.01
C LYS A 237 -15.35 13.38 5.18
N ILE A 238 -14.20 12.74 4.95
CA ILE A 238 -13.19 12.43 5.95
C ILE A 238 -11.97 13.31 5.68
N LYS A 239 -11.48 14.01 6.70
CA LYS A 239 -10.43 15.04 6.59
C LYS A 239 -9.21 14.74 7.44
#